data_AF-A0A336MSW8-F1
#
_entry.id   AF-A0A336MSW8-F1
#
_cell.length_a   1.000
_cell.length_b   1.000
_cell.length_c   1.000
_cell.angle_alpha   90.00
_cell.angle_beta   90.00
_cell.angle_gamma   90.00
#
_symmetry.space_group_name_H-M   'P 1'
#
loop_
_entity.id
_entity.type
_entity.pdbx_description
1 polymer ?
#
loop_
_entity_poly.entity_id
_entity_poly.type
_entity_poly.pdbx_seq_one_letter_code
_entity_poly.pdbx_strand_id
1 'polypeptide(L)'
;MKFALKFIKNFGRVAKNEKAIYKQLKRGPLKISIFAKAKAFKHYKSGFISSKDCSRKKRTNHAVVLLGAIKEEGNPLWYIRNSWGPQWGDKGHVKLLMNDNTCNICFKNSVYVTLKKKEEESIYRRLKQGPVKISIYAKPDAFQHYKSGFITVEKCSNKERTNHAVVLLGAVKEDGIPLWYIRNSYGTDWGINGHAKLMMGENTCGMLRQKSVYVTVK
;
A
#
# COMPACT_ATOMS: atom_id res chain seq x y z
N MET A 1 -1.64 -17.89 5.99
CA MET A 1 -1.78 -16.41 6.01
C MET A 1 -1.49 -15.89 4.61
N LYS A 2 -2.47 -15.34 3.86
CA LYS A 2 -2.23 -14.79 2.52
C LYS A 2 -1.66 -13.37 2.67
N PHE A 3 -0.37 -13.19 2.41
CA PHE A 3 0.22 -11.85 2.33
C PHE A 3 -0.27 -11.18 1.04
N ALA A 4 -0.94 -10.04 1.17
CA ALA A 4 -1.21 -9.16 0.04
C ALA A 4 -0.04 -8.16 -0.04
N LEU A 5 0.82 -8.31 -1.04
CA LEU A 5 1.87 -7.35 -1.35
C LEU A 5 1.21 -6.06 -1.86
N LYS A 6 1.21 -5.01 -1.03
CA LYS A 6 0.77 -3.67 -1.42
C LYS A 6 1.98 -2.77 -1.57
N PHE A 7 2.23 -2.38 -2.81
CA PHE A 7 3.33 -1.49 -3.15
C PHE A 7 3.02 -0.06 -2.78
N ILE A 8 3.93 0.60 -2.05
CA ILE A 8 3.80 2.03 -1.71
C ILE A 8 4.40 2.84 -2.87
N LYS A 9 3.63 3.77 -3.42
CA LYS A 9 4.07 4.72 -4.45
C LYS A 9 4.77 5.91 -3.82
N ASN A 10 4.17 6.49 -2.80
CA ASN A 10 4.67 7.67 -2.11
C ASN A 10 3.98 7.79 -0.74
N PHE A 11 4.52 8.60 0.15
CA PHE A 11 3.85 9.06 1.37
C PHE A 11 3.60 10.56 1.31
N GLY A 12 2.62 11.03 2.07
CA GLY A 12 2.34 12.45 2.20
C GLY A 12 1.97 12.83 3.63
N ARG A 13 2.15 14.11 3.94
CA ARG A 13 1.82 14.69 5.25
C ARG A 13 0.44 15.34 5.18
N VAL A 14 -0.37 15.11 6.21
CA VAL A 14 -1.66 15.76 6.40
C VAL A 14 -1.47 16.99 7.28
N ALA A 15 -2.21 18.06 7.01
CA ALA A 15 -2.24 19.24 7.87
C ALA A 15 -2.64 18.86 9.31
N LYS A 16 -2.15 19.63 10.29
CA LYS A 16 -2.28 19.38 11.72
C LYS A 16 -3.65 19.80 12.29
N ASN A 17 -4.72 19.31 11.70
CA ASN A 17 -6.09 19.53 12.19
C ASN A 17 -7.00 18.37 11.85
N GLU A 18 -8.04 18.18 12.67
CA GLU A 18 -8.95 17.03 12.55
C GLU A 18 -9.74 17.02 11.25
N LYS A 19 -10.10 18.18 10.70
CA LYS A 19 -10.80 18.30 9.41
C LYS A 19 -9.96 17.72 8.26
N ALA A 20 -8.67 18.03 8.22
CA ALA A 20 -7.75 17.51 7.21
C ALA A 20 -7.47 16.01 7.41
N ILE A 21 -7.30 15.57 8.65
CA ILE A 21 -7.16 14.15 9.01
C ILE A 21 -8.39 13.38 8.54
N TYR A 22 -9.59 13.85 8.86
CA TYR A 22 -10.86 13.23 8.44
C TYR A 22 -10.96 13.13 6.92
N LYS A 23 -10.69 14.23 6.20
CA LYS A 23 -10.72 14.27 4.73
C LYS A 23 -9.75 13.25 4.13
N GLN A 24 -8.54 13.15 4.66
CA GLN A 24 -7.54 12.22 4.14
C GLN A 24 -7.85 10.76 4.52
N LEU A 25 -8.41 10.51 5.70
CA LEU A 25 -8.76 9.18 6.18
C LEU A 25 -9.77 8.47 5.25
N LYS A 26 -10.65 9.24 4.58
CA LYS A 26 -11.55 8.72 3.53
C LYS A 26 -10.82 8.04 2.37
N ARG A 27 -9.52 8.30 2.19
CA ARG A 27 -8.67 7.69 1.15
C ARG A 27 -7.90 6.47 1.64
N GLY A 28 -7.88 6.22 2.95
CA GLY A 28 -7.22 5.08 3.57
C GLY A 28 -6.61 5.40 4.94
N PRO A 29 -6.08 4.38 5.63
CA PRO A 29 -5.52 4.52 6.96
C PRO A 29 -4.37 5.51 7.05
N LEU A 30 -4.23 6.15 8.20
CA LEU A 30 -3.18 7.14 8.48
C LEU A 30 -2.30 6.67 9.62
N LYS A 31 -0.99 6.85 9.48
CA LYS A 31 -0.10 6.83 10.63
C LYS A 31 -0.25 8.16 11.37
N ILE A 32 -0.62 8.10 12.64
CA ILE A 32 -0.77 9.27 13.51
C ILE A 32 0.21 9.19 14.67
N SER A 33 0.39 10.29 15.40
CA SER A 33 1.14 10.31 16.66
C SER A 33 0.25 10.85 17.76
N ILE A 34 0.23 10.15 18.90
CA ILE A 34 -0.63 10.47 20.05
C ILE A 34 0.19 10.49 21.34
N PHE A 35 -0.40 11.06 22.39
CA PHE A 35 0.14 11.00 23.75
C PHE A 35 -0.41 9.77 24.48
N ALA A 36 0.39 8.71 24.56
CA ALA A 36 0.01 7.42 25.17
C ALA A 36 0.44 7.26 26.63
N LYS A 37 1.01 8.31 27.25
CA LYS A 37 1.45 8.26 28.66
C LYS A 37 0.32 8.55 29.65
N ALA A 38 -0.85 9.00 29.20
CA ALA A 38 -2.02 9.20 30.05
C ALA A 38 -2.48 7.87 30.66
N LYS A 39 -2.96 7.89 31.91
CA LYS A 39 -3.44 6.68 32.62
C LYS A 39 -4.58 6.01 31.85
N ALA A 40 -5.52 6.81 31.34
CA ALA A 40 -6.64 6.33 30.54
C ALA A 40 -6.19 5.57 29.28
N PHE A 41 -5.11 6.01 28.62
CA PHE A 41 -4.57 5.30 27.47
C PHE A 41 -3.86 4.01 27.89
N LYS A 42 -2.92 4.08 28.85
CA LYS A 42 -2.13 2.92 29.27
C LYS A 42 -2.99 1.73 29.67
N HIS A 43 -4.08 1.98 30.39
CA HIS A 43 -4.97 0.96 30.93
C HIS A 43 -6.30 0.85 30.17
N TYR A 44 -6.39 1.40 28.96
CA TYR A 44 -7.61 1.34 28.15
C TYR A 44 -8.05 -0.12 27.94
N LYS A 45 -9.36 -0.37 28.06
CA LYS A 45 -10.01 -1.67 27.84
C LYS A 45 -11.21 -1.58 26.90
N SER A 46 -12.08 -0.59 27.09
CA SER A 46 -13.29 -0.37 26.29
C SER A 46 -13.76 1.09 26.41
N GLY A 47 -14.90 1.42 25.77
CA GLY A 47 -15.46 2.78 25.76
C GLY A 47 -14.68 3.72 24.85
N PHE A 48 -14.64 5.01 25.15
CA PHE A 48 -13.80 5.96 24.42
C PHE A 48 -13.03 6.86 25.39
N ILE A 49 -11.88 7.35 24.94
CA ILE A 49 -11.06 8.32 25.67
C ILE A 49 -11.46 9.71 25.18
N SER A 50 -11.79 10.62 26.09
CA SER A 50 -12.03 12.03 25.79
C SER A 50 -10.75 12.87 25.94
N SER A 51 -10.78 14.13 25.54
CA SER A 51 -9.64 15.04 25.75
C SER A 51 -9.30 15.21 27.23
N LYS A 52 -10.28 15.10 28.13
CA LYS A 52 -10.12 15.25 29.60
C LYS A 52 -9.31 14.09 30.19
N ASP A 53 -9.42 12.91 29.59
CA ASP A 53 -8.73 11.68 30.00
C ASP A 53 -7.26 11.64 29.57
N CYS A 54 -6.88 12.57 28.69
CA CYS A 54 -5.55 12.71 28.15
C CYS A 54 -4.89 14.02 28.63
N SER A 55 -3.60 13.95 28.95
CA SER A 55 -2.89 15.17 29.35
C SER A 55 -2.76 16.13 28.16
N ARG A 56 -3.10 17.41 28.37
CA ARG A 56 -2.83 18.52 27.43
C ARG A 56 -1.34 18.88 27.34
N LYS A 57 -0.45 17.89 27.49
CA LYS A 57 0.98 18.05 27.24
C LYS A 57 1.20 18.20 25.74
N LYS A 58 2.00 19.19 25.35
CA LYS A 58 2.21 19.48 23.93
C LYS A 58 2.90 18.34 23.17
N ARG A 59 3.57 17.35 23.78
CA ARG A 59 4.38 16.36 23.03
C ARG A 59 3.73 14.97 22.96
N THR A 60 3.49 14.48 21.75
CA THR A 60 3.15 13.08 21.48
C THR A 60 4.37 12.17 21.60
N ASN A 61 4.15 10.89 21.92
CA ASN A 61 5.21 9.92 22.21
C ASN A 61 4.96 8.51 21.66
N HIS A 62 3.82 8.28 21.01
CA HIS A 62 3.45 6.97 20.49
C HIS A 62 2.88 7.07 19.09
N ALA A 63 3.21 6.12 18.22
CA ALA A 63 2.73 6.05 16.84
C ALA A 63 1.72 4.91 16.71
N VAL A 64 0.58 5.19 16.08
CA VAL A 64 -0.54 4.26 15.90
C VAL A 64 -1.16 4.45 14.53
N VAL A 65 -2.06 3.54 14.13
CA VAL A 65 -2.74 3.59 12.84
C VAL A 65 -4.19 3.99 13.03
N LEU A 66 -4.57 5.15 12.51
CA LEU A 66 -5.95 5.59 12.41
C LEU A 66 -6.63 4.86 11.25
N LEU A 67 -7.67 4.09 11.56
CA LEU A 67 -8.36 3.22 10.61
C LEU A 67 -9.67 3.84 10.10
N GLY A 68 -10.36 4.59 10.94
CA GLY A 68 -11.67 5.11 10.59
C GLY A 68 -12.18 6.18 11.55
N ALA A 69 -13.30 6.76 11.18
CA ALA A 69 -14.13 7.59 12.03
C ALA A 69 -15.49 6.88 12.14
N ILE A 70 -15.95 6.66 13.36
CA ILE A 70 -17.18 5.96 13.68
C ILE A 70 -18.05 6.85 14.55
N LYS A 71 -19.33 6.49 14.71
CA LYS A 71 -20.25 7.17 15.61
C LYS A 71 -20.82 6.14 16.58
N GLU A 72 -20.76 6.43 17.87
CA GLU A 72 -21.24 5.56 18.94
C GLU A 72 -21.97 6.42 19.96
N GLU A 73 -23.23 6.09 20.25
CA GLU A 73 -24.07 6.83 21.21
C GLU A 73 -24.08 8.35 20.96
N GLY A 74 -24.13 8.77 19.69
CA GLY A 74 -24.09 10.18 19.31
C GLY A 74 -22.69 10.79 19.19
N ASN A 75 -21.66 10.17 19.79
CA ASN A 75 -20.30 10.69 19.82
C ASN A 75 -19.52 10.32 18.55
N PRO A 76 -18.89 11.30 17.86
CA PRO A 76 -17.96 11.02 16.78
C PRO A 76 -16.61 10.58 17.36
N LEU A 77 -16.13 9.41 16.94
CA LEU A 77 -14.92 8.77 17.49
C LEU A 77 -13.92 8.40 16.40
N TRP A 78 -12.64 8.65 16.67
CA TRP A 78 -11.53 8.08 15.92
C TRP A 78 -11.35 6.61 16.30
N TYR A 79 -11.39 5.71 15.32
CA TYR A 79 -11.10 4.29 15.50
C TYR A 79 -9.65 3.98 15.14
N ILE A 80 -8.86 3.57 16.14
CA ILE A 80 -7.40 3.49 16.05
C ILE A 80 -6.93 2.09 16.42
N ARG A 81 -6.02 1.55 15.62
CA ARG A 81 -5.31 0.30 15.92
C ARG A 81 -3.98 0.59 16.59
N ASN A 82 -3.75 -0.08 17.72
CA ASN A 82 -2.49 -0.05 18.45
C ASN A 82 -1.61 -1.26 18.08
N SER A 83 -0.39 -1.31 18.63
CA SER A 83 0.61 -2.35 18.39
C SER A 83 1.05 -3.05 19.67
N TRP A 84 0.18 -3.13 20.68
CA TRP A 84 0.46 -3.77 22.00
C TRP A 84 -0.27 -5.10 22.17
N GLY A 85 -0.53 -5.78 21.05
CA GLY A 85 -1.23 -7.06 21.03
C GLY A 85 -2.75 -6.95 21.19
N PRO A 86 -3.49 -8.05 20.96
CA PRO A 86 -4.95 -8.07 20.99
C PRO A 86 -5.54 -8.02 22.40
N GLN A 87 -4.77 -8.33 23.44
CA GLN A 87 -5.22 -8.31 24.84
C GLN A 87 -5.30 -6.89 25.44
N TRP A 88 -4.68 -5.91 24.77
CA TRP A 88 -4.75 -4.52 25.16
C TRP A 88 -5.94 -3.84 24.48
N GLY A 89 -6.65 -2.98 25.21
CA GLY A 89 -7.79 -2.25 24.68
C GLY A 89 -8.92 -3.15 24.18
N ASP A 90 -9.68 -2.62 23.22
CA ASP A 90 -10.76 -3.35 22.58
C ASP A 90 -10.17 -4.15 21.43
N LYS A 91 -9.71 -5.38 21.74
CA LYS A 91 -9.08 -6.29 20.77
C LYS A 91 -7.90 -5.63 20.02
N GLY A 92 -7.05 -4.89 20.73
CA GLY A 92 -5.92 -4.15 20.17
C GLY A 92 -6.24 -2.76 19.62
N HIS A 93 -7.47 -2.26 19.82
CA HIS A 93 -7.94 -0.97 19.32
C HIS A 93 -8.31 -0.02 20.45
N VAL A 94 -8.42 1.26 20.11
CA VAL A 94 -8.84 2.34 20.99
C VAL A 94 -9.71 3.34 20.23
N LYS A 95 -10.70 3.89 20.93
CA LYS A 95 -11.56 4.95 20.42
C LYS A 95 -11.22 6.27 21.09
N LEU A 96 -10.98 7.33 20.31
CA LEU A 96 -10.73 8.68 20.83
C LEU A 96 -11.86 9.62 20.39
N LEU A 97 -12.35 10.45 21.29
CA LEU A 97 -13.35 11.47 20.96
C LEU A 97 -12.81 12.46 19.92
N MET A 98 -13.59 12.71 18.87
CA MET A 98 -13.28 13.69 17.83
C MET A 98 -13.62 15.12 18.27
N ASN A 99 -13.12 16.09 17.52
CA ASN A 99 -13.34 17.53 17.64
C ASN A 99 -12.77 18.18 18.91
N ASP A 100 -11.80 17.54 19.56
CA ASP A 100 -11.18 18.07 20.78
C ASP A 100 -9.67 17.76 20.87
N ASN A 101 -9.04 17.44 19.73
CA ASN A 101 -7.62 17.10 19.63
C ASN A 101 -7.21 16.06 20.67
N THR A 102 -8.07 15.07 20.90
CA THR A 102 -7.93 14.09 21.98
C THR A 102 -6.57 13.41 21.90
N CYS A 103 -5.88 13.35 23.05
CA CYS A 103 -4.52 12.82 23.17
C CYS A 103 -3.51 13.45 22.18
N ASN A 104 -3.72 14.72 21.82
CA ASN A 104 -2.86 15.51 20.94
C ASN A 104 -2.68 14.91 19.53
N ILE A 105 -3.72 14.27 18.99
CA ILE A 105 -3.71 13.66 17.65
C ILE A 105 -3.25 14.62 16.53
N CYS A 106 -3.46 15.92 16.70
CA CYS A 106 -3.05 16.96 15.74
C CYS A 106 -1.64 17.53 15.98
N PHE A 107 -0.88 17.10 17.00
CA PHE A 107 0.41 17.72 17.32
C PHE A 107 1.49 17.52 16.24
N LYS A 108 1.59 16.30 15.70
CA LYS A 108 2.46 15.96 14.55
C LYS A 108 1.61 15.74 13.32
N ASN A 109 2.20 15.95 12.14
CA ASN A 109 1.53 15.62 10.88
C ASN A 109 1.18 14.13 10.86
N SER A 110 -0.06 13.83 10.52
CA SER A 110 -0.45 12.48 10.13
C SER A 110 0.20 12.15 8.78
N VAL A 111 0.52 10.88 8.55
CA VAL A 111 1.16 10.41 7.33
C VAL A 111 0.22 9.42 6.64
N TYR A 112 -0.06 9.66 5.36
CA TYR A 112 -0.74 8.69 4.51
C TYR A 112 0.27 8.05 3.55
N VAL A 113 -0.05 6.84 3.11
CA VAL A 113 0.64 6.19 2.00
C VAL A 113 -0.29 6.14 0.80
N THR A 114 0.27 6.39 -0.38
CA THR A 114 -0.39 6.12 -1.66
C THR A 114 0.12 4.78 -2.15
N LEU A 115 -0.80 3.90 -2.55
CA LEU A 115 -0.42 2.62 -3.14
C LEU A 115 -0.15 2.79 -4.63
N LYS A 116 0.80 2.03 -5.17
CA LYS A 116 0.96 1.87 -6.63
C LYS A 116 -0.36 1.25 -7.18
N LYS A 117 -0.74 1.67 -8.38
CA LYS A 117 -2.12 1.59 -8.93
C LYS A 117 -2.78 0.21 -8.75
N LYS A 118 -4.10 0.23 -8.53
CA LYS A 118 -5.00 -0.96 -8.40
C LYS A 118 -4.90 -1.96 -9.56
N GLU A 119 -4.38 -1.54 -10.71
CA GLU A 119 -4.29 -2.34 -11.94
C GLU A 119 -3.23 -3.45 -11.86
N GLU A 120 -2.08 -3.22 -11.22
CA GLU A 120 -1.09 -4.30 -11.01
C GLU A 120 -1.59 -5.33 -10.00
N GLU A 121 -2.30 -4.88 -8.96
CA GLU A 121 -2.95 -5.76 -7.99
C GLU A 121 -4.08 -6.60 -8.64
N SER A 122 -4.85 -6.05 -9.58
CA SER A 122 -5.87 -6.82 -10.30
C SER A 122 -5.25 -7.87 -11.22
N ILE A 123 -4.15 -7.54 -11.90
CA ILE A 123 -3.37 -8.51 -12.68
C ILE A 123 -2.79 -9.60 -11.77
N TYR A 124 -2.23 -9.23 -10.62
CA TYR A 124 -1.70 -10.21 -9.65
C TYR A 124 -2.77 -11.19 -9.18
N ARG A 125 -3.99 -10.71 -8.93
CA ARG A 125 -5.13 -11.57 -8.59
C ARG A 125 -5.54 -12.46 -9.75
N ARG A 126 -5.50 -11.96 -10.99
CA ARG A 126 -5.85 -12.73 -12.18
C ARG A 126 -4.87 -13.87 -12.44
N LEU A 127 -3.58 -13.68 -12.16
CA LEU A 127 -2.56 -14.71 -12.34
C LEU A 127 -2.81 -15.98 -11.52
N LYS A 128 -3.61 -15.90 -10.46
CA LYS A 128 -4.07 -17.09 -9.70
C LYS A 128 -4.98 -18.01 -10.51
N GLN A 129 -5.54 -17.52 -11.61
CA GLN A 129 -6.45 -18.25 -12.49
C GLN A 129 -5.75 -18.68 -13.79
N GLY A 130 -4.51 -18.23 -14.01
CA GLY A 130 -3.72 -18.58 -15.19
C GLY A 130 -2.96 -17.38 -15.78
N PRO A 131 -2.14 -17.64 -16.82
CA PRO A 131 -1.31 -16.63 -17.46
C PRO A 131 -2.12 -15.46 -18.05
N VAL A 132 -1.48 -14.29 -18.13
CA VAL A 132 -2.10 -13.05 -18.63
C VAL A 132 -1.25 -12.49 -19.76
N LYS A 133 -1.84 -12.29 -20.94
CA LYS A 133 -1.20 -11.56 -22.03
C LYS A 133 -1.16 -10.07 -21.68
N ILE A 134 0.03 -9.47 -21.82
CA ILE A 134 0.25 -8.04 -21.63
C ILE A 134 0.99 -7.46 -22.85
N SER A 135 0.80 -6.17 -23.10
CA SER A 135 1.59 -5.43 -24.09
C SER A 135 2.64 -4.59 -23.37
N ILE A 136 3.88 -4.60 -23.87
CA ILE A 136 5.02 -3.87 -23.31
C ILE A 136 5.72 -3.04 -24.39
N TYR A 137 6.52 -2.08 -23.95
CA TYR A 137 7.46 -1.33 -24.77
C TYR A 137 8.79 -2.08 -24.84
N ALA A 138 9.10 -2.70 -25.99
CA ALA A 138 10.24 -3.61 -26.18
C ALA A 138 11.39 -3.04 -27.01
N LYS A 139 11.38 -1.73 -27.31
CA LYS A 139 12.49 -1.06 -28.01
C LYS A 139 13.74 -0.80 -27.15
N PRO A 140 13.66 -0.59 -25.82
CA PRO A 140 14.87 -0.33 -25.04
C PRO A 140 15.84 -1.49 -25.11
N ASP A 141 17.14 -1.16 -25.13
CA ASP A 141 18.23 -2.13 -25.12
C ASP A 141 18.11 -3.14 -23.96
N ALA A 142 17.74 -2.65 -22.78
CA ALA A 142 17.47 -3.45 -21.59
C ALA A 142 16.41 -4.55 -21.78
N PHE A 143 15.55 -4.46 -22.80
CA PHE A 143 14.66 -5.55 -23.20
C PHE A 143 15.23 -6.34 -24.38
N GLN A 144 15.65 -5.69 -25.46
CA GLN A 144 16.10 -6.38 -26.67
C GLN A 144 17.25 -7.36 -26.40
N HIS A 145 18.21 -6.94 -25.57
CA HIS A 145 19.40 -7.70 -25.22
C HIS A 145 19.39 -8.18 -23.77
N TYR A 146 18.21 -8.34 -23.17
CA TYR A 146 18.08 -8.85 -21.80
C TYR A 146 18.74 -10.24 -21.68
N LYS A 147 19.56 -10.42 -20.63
CA LYS A 147 20.24 -11.69 -20.32
C LYS A 147 19.92 -12.19 -18.90
N SER A 148 19.93 -11.31 -17.91
CA SER A 148 19.67 -11.68 -16.50
C SER A 148 19.24 -10.46 -15.66
N GLY A 149 19.04 -10.67 -14.34
CA GLY A 149 18.61 -9.62 -13.42
C GLY A 149 17.13 -9.25 -13.59
N PHE A 150 16.78 -7.98 -13.46
CA PHE A 150 15.43 -7.48 -13.73
C PHE A 150 15.45 -6.11 -14.40
N ILE A 151 14.43 -5.86 -15.20
CA ILE A 151 14.23 -4.60 -15.91
C ILE A 151 13.47 -3.63 -14.99
N THR A 152 13.95 -2.39 -14.89
CA THR A 152 13.32 -1.32 -14.10
C THR A 152 12.63 -0.30 -15.02
N VAL A 153 11.83 0.60 -14.45
CA VAL A 153 11.14 1.63 -15.24
C VAL A 153 12.10 2.65 -15.88
N GLU A 154 13.25 2.88 -15.25
CA GLU A 154 14.30 3.77 -15.78
C GLU A 154 14.92 3.17 -17.04
N LYS A 155 15.15 1.85 -17.04
CA LYS A 155 15.69 1.12 -18.20
C LYS A 155 14.62 0.85 -19.26
N CYS A 156 13.35 0.83 -18.87
CA CYS A 156 12.24 0.55 -19.76
C CYS A 156 11.01 1.39 -19.38
N SER A 157 10.92 2.54 -20.05
CA SER A 157 9.94 3.60 -19.76
C SER A 157 8.49 3.10 -19.75
N ASN A 158 7.70 3.64 -18.81
CA ASN A 158 6.26 3.43 -18.74
C ASN A 158 5.44 4.48 -19.52
N LYS A 159 6.11 5.41 -20.21
CA LYS A 159 5.49 6.51 -20.94
C LYS A 159 5.29 6.22 -22.42
N GLU A 160 6.08 5.29 -22.97
CA GLU A 160 6.10 4.99 -24.40
C GLU A 160 4.93 4.11 -24.85
N ARG A 161 4.62 4.15 -26.15
CA ARG A 161 3.63 3.25 -26.76
C ARG A 161 4.16 1.82 -26.74
N THR A 162 3.39 0.91 -26.13
CA THR A 162 3.68 -0.52 -26.17
C THR A 162 3.61 -1.03 -27.60
N ASN A 163 4.52 -1.94 -27.96
CA ASN A 163 4.69 -2.43 -29.32
C ASN A 163 4.98 -3.93 -29.42
N HIS A 164 5.04 -4.63 -28.28
CA HIS A 164 5.31 -6.06 -28.23
C HIS A 164 4.38 -6.72 -27.22
N ALA A 165 4.00 -7.98 -27.47
CA ALA A 165 3.14 -8.74 -26.59
C ALA A 165 3.93 -9.88 -25.93
N VAL A 166 3.77 -10.03 -24.62
CA VAL A 166 4.39 -11.10 -23.83
C VAL A 166 3.36 -11.73 -22.90
N VAL A 167 3.70 -12.90 -22.35
CA VAL A 167 2.84 -13.61 -21.41
C VAL A 167 3.38 -13.41 -20.00
N LEU A 168 2.59 -12.79 -19.14
CA LEU A 168 2.86 -12.70 -17.72
C LEU A 168 2.45 -14.02 -17.05
N LEU A 169 3.41 -14.69 -16.42
CA LEU A 169 3.24 -16.02 -15.82
C LEU A 169 3.00 -15.96 -14.31
N GLY A 170 3.55 -14.94 -13.64
CA GLY A 170 3.49 -14.89 -12.19
C GLY A 170 4.23 -13.69 -11.61
N ALA A 171 4.31 -13.68 -10.28
CA ALA A 171 5.21 -12.82 -9.55
C ALA A 171 6.20 -13.67 -8.77
N VAL A 172 7.47 -13.31 -8.84
CA VAL A 172 8.57 -13.89 -8.05
C VAL A 172 9.12 -12.83 -7.10
N LYS A 173 9.95 -13.24 -6.16
CA LYS A 173 10.60 -12.32 -5.21
C LYS A 173 12.08 -12.67 -5.13
N GLU A 174 12.94 -11.70 -5.38
CA GLU A 174 14.40 -11.82 -5.31
C GLU A 174 14.91 -10.76 -4.34
N ASP A 175 15.63 -11.18 -3.30
CA ASP A 175 16.21 -10.29 -2.27
C ASP A 175 15.24 -9.26 -1.67
N GLY A 176 14.00 -9.66 -1.42
CA GLY A 176 12.99 -8.74 -0.90
C GLY A 176 12.20 -8.01 -1.99
N ILE A 177 12.71 -7.96 -3.22
CA ILE A 177 12.17 -7.21 -4.35
C ILE A 177 11.17 -8.09 -5.11
N PRO A 178 9.89 -7.73 -5.14
CA PRO A 178 8.90 -8.45 -5.92
C PRO A 178 8.97 -8.05 -7.41
N LEU A 179 8.94 -9.06 -8.28
CA LEU A 179 9.19 -8.96 -9.72
C LEU A 179 8.10 -9.70 -10.48
N TRP A 180 7.69 -9.15 -11.62
CA TRP A 180 6.88 -9.83 -12.61
C TRP A 180 7.73 -10.82 -13.39
N TYR A 181 7.25 -12.05 -13.56
CA TYR A 181 7.91 -13.05 -14.39
C TYR A 181 7.17 -13.22 -15.71
N ILE A 182 7.83 -12.87 -16.81
CA ILE A 182 7.25 -12.88 -18.17
C ILE A 182 7.96 -13.90 -19.06
N ARG A 183 7.19 -14.52 -19.95
CA ARG A 183 7.68 -15.34 -21.05
C ARG A 183 7.61 -14.55 -22.35
N ASN A 184 8.72 -14.57 -23.09
CA ASN A 184 8.83 -14.00 -24.42
C ASN A 184 8.79 -15.10 -25.50
N SER A 185 8.76 -14.70 -26.77
CA SER A 185 8.70 -15.57 -27.95
C SER A 185 9.95 -15.47 -28.84
N TYR A 186 11.09 -15.05 -28.29
CA TYR A 186 12.36 -14.86 -29.01
C TYR A 186 13.32 -16.07 -28.89
N GLY A 187 12.80 -17.25 -28.57
CA GLY A 187 13.61 -18.44 -28.31
C GLY A 187 14.21 -18.48 -26.91
N THR A 188 14.91 -19.57 -26.61
CA THR A 188 15.48 -19.85 -25.27
C THR A 188 16.77 -19.07 -24.99
N ASP A 189 17.48 -18.65 -26.03
CA ASP A 189 18.77 -17.94 -25.90
C ASP A 189 18.61 -16.47 -25.50
N TRP A 190 17.37 -15.97 -25.54
CA TRP A 190 17.01 -14.65 -25.07
C TRP A 190 16.66 -14.69 -23.58
N GLY A 191 17.25 -13.79 -22.80
CA GLY A 191 16.98 -13.68 -21.36
C GLY A 191 17.34 -14.92 -20.56
N ILE A 192 16.50 -15.23 -19.58
CA ILE A 192 16.64 -16.38 -18.70
C ILE A 192 15.80 -17.51 -19.30
N ASN A 193 16.38 -18.28 -20.22
CA ASN A 193 15.68 -19.37 -20.93
C ASN A 193 14.36 -18.91 -21.59
N GLY A 194 14.38 -17.79 -22.32
CA GLY A 194 13.20 -17.20 -22.97
C GLY A 194 12.31 -16.34 -22.05
N HIS A 195 12.76 -16.06 -20.83
CA HIS A 195 11.99 -15.30 -19.84
C HIS A 195 12.73 -14.05 -19.37
N ALA A 196 11.96 -13.12 -18.79
CA ALA A 196 12.51 -11.93 -18.16
C ALA A 196 11.75 -11.56 -16.89
N LYS A 197 12.43 -10.77 -16.05
CA LYS A 197 11.86 -10.21 -14.82
C LYS A 197 11.66 -8.70 -14.98
N LEU A 198 10.47 -8.20 -14.65
CA LEU A 198 10.17 -6.76 -14.63
C LEU A 198 9.91 -6.29 -13.20
N MET A 199 10.38 -5.11 -12.84
CA MET A 199 10.10 -4.53 -11.52
C MET A 199 8.60 -4.31 -11.34
N MET A 200 8.05 -4.81 -10.23
CA MET A 200 6.64 -4.60 -9.91
C MET A 200 6.38 -3.20 -9.35
N GLY A 201 5.20 -2.69 -9.65
CA GLY A 201 4.60 -1.50 -9.09
C GLY A 201 4.92 -0.20 -9.83
N GLU A 202 5.73 -0.25 -10.89
CA GLU A 202 6.17 0.94 -11.63
C GLU A 202 5.57 1.04 -13.03
N ASN A 203 4.65 0.13 -13.37
CA ASN A 203 4.16 -0.02 -14.73
C ASN A 203 5.34 -0.22 -15.70
N THR A 204 6.34 -1.00 -15.30
CA THR A 204 7.59 -1.21 -16.04
C THR A 204 7.32 -1.61 -17.48
N CYS A 205 8.05 -1.01 -18.43
CA CYS A 205 7.81 -1.14 -19.87
C CYS A 205 6.38 -0.78 -20.33
N GLY A 206 5.62 -0.03 -19.53
CA GLY A 206 4.24 0.34 -19.87
C GLY A 206 3.26 -0.83 -19.87
N MET A 207 3.51 -1.90 -19.10
CA MET A 207 2.70 -3.13 -19.11
C MET A 207 1.19 -2.95 -18.83
N LEU A 208 0.77 -1.82 -18.26
CA LEU A 208 -0.61 -1.44 -17.95
C LEU A 208 -1.22 -0.47 -18.98
N ARG A 209 -0.47 -0.06 -20.01
CA ARG A 209 -0.95 0.93 -20.99
C ARG A 209 -2.03 0.39 -21.92
N GLN A 210 -2.07 -0.92 -22.12
CA GLN A 210 -3.14 -1.60 -22.84
C GLN A 210 -3.85 -2.58 -21.90
N LYS A 211 -5.11 -2.87 -22.20
CA LYS A 211 -5.88 -3.87 -21.44
C LYS A 211 -5.18 -5.21 -21.55
N SER A 212 -4.94 -5.84 -20.40
CA SER A 212 -4.47 -7.21 -20.35
C SER A 212 -5.56 -8.17 -20.83
N VAL A 213 -5.16 -9.25 -21.49
CA VAL A 213 -6.06 -10.26 -22.04
C VAL A 213 -5.79 -11.59 -21.35
N TYR A 214 -6.84 -12.30 -21.00
CA TYR A 214 -6.75 -13.59 -20.34
C TYR A 214 -7.86 -14.50 -20.85
N VAL A 215 -7.61 -15.80 -20.86
CA VAL A 215 -8.62 -16.80 -21.21
C VAL A 215 -9.27 -17.30 -19.92
N THR A 216 -10.60 -17.38 -19.91
CA THR A 216 -11.36 -18.08 -18.87
C THR A 216 -11.77 -19.44 -19.42
N VAL A 217 -11.31 -20.52 -18.80
CA VAL A 217 -11.90 -21.83 -19.01
C VAL A 217 -13.15 -21.90 -18.14
N LYS A 218 -14.30 -22.16 -18.75
CA LYS A 218 -15.57 -22.38 -18.04
C LYS A 218 -15.64 -23.82 -17.56
#